data_AF-A0A356KUM0-F1
#
_entry.id   AF-A0A356KUM0-F1
#
_cell.length_a   1.000
_cell.length_b   1.000
_cell.length_c   1.000
_cell.angle_alpha   90.00
_cell.angle_beta   90.00
_cell.angle_gamma   90.00
#
_symmetry.space_group_name_H-M   'P 1'
#
loop_
_entity.id
_entity.type
_entity.pdbx_description
1 polymer ?
#
loop_
_entity_poly.entity_id
_entity_poly.type
_entity_poly.pdbx_seq_one_letter_code
_entity_poly.pdbx_strand_id
1 'polypeptide(L)'
;GTALLIAENCVFCRGCNHGNCPVGITTQDPGKQQQRFMLKHNKELKQIAVDERYLEAKQGLIRYLEAVAEHLRRILGELGLSHPRELVGRVDLLEQIRTGKARWDRLDLAELLIDVREDPSQPAAG
;
A
#
# COMPACT_ATOMS: atom_id res chain seq x y z
N GLY A 1 -0.85 -5.21 -4.57
CA GLY A 1 0.38 -4.92 -5.33
C GLY A 1 1.61 -5.13 -4.47
N THR A 2 2.67 -4.33 -4.61
CA THR A 2 3.94 -4.54 -3.90
C THR A 2 3.83 -4.62 -2.37
N ALA A 3 2.98 -3.79 -1.75
CA ALA A 3 2.80 -3.84 -0.29
C ALA A 3 2.23 -5.19 0.21
N LEU A 4 1.37 -5.83 -0.58
CA LEU A 4 0.88 -7.18 -0.26
C LEU A 4 2.00 -8.22 -0.38
N LEU A 5 2.85 -8.11 -1.40
CA LEU A 5 4.03 -8.97 -1.50
C LEU A 5 4.98 -8.76 -0.31
N ILE A 6 5.13 -7.54 0.21
CA ILE A 6 5.91 -7.28 1.42
C ILE A 6 5.25 -7.89 2.66
N ALA A 7 3.91 -7.83 2.76
CA ALA A 7 3.16 -8.51 3.81
C ALA A 7 3.31 -10.04 3.74
N GLU A 8 3.54 -10.58 2.53
CA GLU A 8 3.96 -11.96 2.26
C GLU A 8 5.48 -12.16 2.41
N ASN A 9 6.21 -11.22 3.02
CA ASN A 9 7.65 -11.21 3.28
C ASN A 9 8.59 -10.99 2.06
N CYS A 10 8.15 -10.26 1.04
CA CYS A 10 9.05 -9.74 0.01
C CYS A 10 10.13 -8.85 0.63
N VAL A 11 11.39 -9.16 0.36
CA VAL A 11 12.56 -8.40 0.84
C VAL A 11 13.04 -7.34 -0.14
N PHE A 12 12.24 -7.02 -1.16
CA PHE A 12 12.55 -5.99 -2.14
C PHE A 12 13.90 -6.17 -2.86
N CYS A 13 14.27 -7.42 -3.15
CA CYS A 13 15.56 -7.75 -3.80
C CYS A 13 15.73 -7.24 -5.24
N ARG A 14 14.63 -6.78 -5.88
CA ARG A 14 14.59 -6.28 -7.28
C ARG A 14 15.10 -7.27 -8.33
N GLY A 15 15.08 -8.56 -8.04
CA GLY A 15 15.50 -9.63 -8.95
C GLY A 15 14.35 -10.49 -9.50
N CYS A 16 13.12 -9.99 -9.45
CA CYS A 16 11.92 -10.81 -9.68
C CYS A 16 11.89 -11.52 -11.05
N ASN A 17 12.43 -10.88 -12.08
CA ASN A 17 12.52 -11.38 -13.45
C ASN A 17 13.56 -12.50 -13.65
N HIS A 18 14.49 -12.71 -12.71
CA HIS A 18 15.53 -13.72 -12.82
C HIS A 18 15.07 -15.11 -12.37
N GLY A 19 13.83 -15.25 -11.86
CA GLY A 19 13.32 -16.50 -11.32
C GLY A 19 14.06 -16.99 -10.06
N ASN A 20 14.90 -16.14 -9.46
CA ASN A 20 15.78 -16.48 -8.33
C ASN A 20 15.43 -15.68 -7.07
N CYS A 21 14.13 -15.59 -6.77
CA CYS A 21 13.68 -14.91 -5.56
C CYS A 21 14.31 -15.56 -4.31
N PRO A 22 15.04 -14.82 -3.46
CA PRO A 22 15.70 -15.39 -2.28
C PRO A 22 14.73 -15.84 -1.18
N VAL A 23 13.45 -15.48 -1.34
CA VAL A 23 12.37 -15.83 -0.41
C VAL A 23 11.22 -16.58 -1.10
N GLY A 24 11.44 -17.04 -2.35
CA GLY A 24 10.50 -17.97 -2.98
C GLY A 24 9.17 -17.39 -3.48
N ILE A 25 9.03 -16.07 -3.69
CA ILE A 25 7.81 -15.47 -4.30
C ILE A 25 7.80 -15.69 -5.80
N THR A 26 8.81 -15.15 -6.50
CA THR A 26 8.87 -15.12 -7.96
C THR A 26 9.89 -16.14 -8.46
N THR A 27 9.57 -17.43 -8.29
CA THR A 27 10.39 -18.56 -8.73
C THR A 27 9.54 -19.78 -9.07
N GLN A 28 9.97 -20.54 -10.07
CA GLN A 28 9.39 -21.84 -10.43
C GLN A 28 10.24 -23.03 -9.93
N ASP A 29 11.36 -22.73 -9.26
CA ASP A 29 12.23 -23.73 -8.65
C ASP A 29 11.56 -24.27 -7.36
N PRO A 30 11.17 -25.56 -7.31
CA PRO A 30 10.48 -26.13 -6.15
C PRO A 30 11.30 -26.05 -4.86
N GLY A 31 12.63 -26.13 -4.98
CA GLY A 31 13.53 -26.00 -3.83
C GLY A 31 13.51 -24.59 -3.24
N LYS A 32 13.39 -23.56 -4.07
CA LYS A 32 13.28 -22.16 -3.62
C LYS A 32 11.87 -21.78 -3.18
N GLN A 33 10.83 -22.41 -3.73
CA GLN A 33 9.46 -22.24 -3.22
C GLN A 33 9.31 -22.75 -1.77
N GLN A 34 10.11 -23.76 -1.39
CA GLN A 34 10.17 -24.31 -0.04
C GLN A 34 11.11 -23.54 0.91
N GLN A 35 11.96 -22.65 0.38
CA GLN A 35 12.79 -21.79 1.23
C GLN A 35 11.89 -20.80 1.96
N ARG A 36 12.01 -20.75 3.29
CA ARG A 36 11.18 -19.85 4.10
C ARG A 36 11.36 -18.41 3.64
N PHE A 37 10.29 -17.67 3.85
CA PHE A 37 10.38 -16.25 4.07
C PHE A 37 11.13 -15.97 5.40
N MET A 38 12.23 -15.21 5.33
CA MET A 38 13.01 -14.73 6.50
C MET A 38 13.70 -15.81 7.36
N LEU A 39 14.50 -16.70 6.75
CA LEU A 39 15.36 -17.69 7.42
C LEU A 39 16.42 -17.12 8.41
N LYS A 40 16.57 -15.80 8.52
CA LYS A 40 17.65 -15.21 9.34
C LYS A 40 17.50 -15.49 10.85
N HIS A 41 16.33 -15.92 11.33
CA HIS A 41 16.08 -16.08 12.77
C HIS A 41 15.78 -17.50 13.26
N ASN A 42 15.72 -18.53 12.41
CA ASN A 42 15.46 -19.89 12.89
C ASN A 42 16.21 -20.97 12.10
N LYS A 43 17.42 -21.31 12.57
CA LYS A 43 18.35 -22.27 11.93
C LYS A 43 17.83 -23.73 11.92
N GLU A 44 16.79 -24.02 12.69
CA GLU A 44 16.31 -25.39 12.91
C GLU A 44 15.21 -25.80 11.92
N LEU A 45 14.55 -24.84 11.26
CA LEU A 45 13.45 -25.08 10.34
C LEU A 45 13.98 -25.11 8.90
N LYS A 46 14.58 -26.25 8.53
CA LYS A 46 15.19 -26.47 7.20
C LYS A 46 14.17 -26.72 6.08
N GLN A 47 12.93 -27.09 6.43
CA GLN A 47 11.84 -27.33 5.49
C GLN A 47 10.54 -26.84 6.11
N ILE A 48 9.74 -26.14 5.33
CA ILE A 48 8.35 -25.86 5.67
C ILE A 48 7.47 -26.73 4.78
N ALA A 49 6.41 -27.31 5.32
CA ALA A 49 5.33 -27.83 4.49
C ALA A 49 4.79 -26.69 3.61
N VAL A 50 4.43 -27.00 2.36
CA VAL A 50 3.88 -26.03 1.40
C VAL A 50 2.69 -25.26 2.00
N ASP A 51 1.86 -25.95 2.78
CA ASP A 51 0.66 -25.38 3.42
C ASP A 51 0.97 -24.30 4.45
N GLU A 52 2.06 -24.44 5.20
CA GLU A 52 2.47 -23.47 6.24
C GLU A 52 2.91 -22.13 5.62
N ARG A 53 3.61 -22.15 4.49
CA ARG A 53 3.99 -20.92 3.75
C ARG A 53 2.75 -20.13 3.35
N TYR A 54 1.73 -20.81 2.80
CA TYR A 54 0.49 -20.17 2.38
C TYR A 54 -0.31 -19.66 3.58
N LEU A 55 -0.28 -20.36 4.71
CA LEU A 55 -0.92 -19.90 5.93
C LEU A 55 -0.26 -18.63 6.48
N GLU A 56 1.08 -18.58 6.50
CA GLU A 56 1.82 -17.38 6.94
C GLU A 56 1.53 -16.19 6.03
N ALA A 57 1.61 -16.39 4.70
CA ALA A 57 1.27 -15.37 3.71
C ALA A 57 -0.16 -14.84 3.91
N LYS A 58 -1.14 -15.74 4.05
CA LYS A 58 -2.53 -15.38 4.34
C LYS A 58 -2.65 -14.53 5.61
N GLN A 59 -2.00 -14.94 6.70
CA GLN A 59 -2.03 -14.18 7.94
C GLN A 59 -1.37 -12.80 7.81
N GLY A 60 -0.26 -12.70 7.07
CA GLY A 60 0.40 -11.43 6.76
C GLY A 60 -0.51 -10.48 5.99
N LEU A 61 -1.20 -10.98 4.97
CA LEU A 61 -2.17 -10.21 4.19
C LEU A 61 -3.34 -9.70 5.04
N ILE A 62 -3.93 -10.57 5.88
CA ILE A 62 -5.04 -10.19 6.77
C ILE A 62 -4.60 -9.04 7.68
N ARG A 63 -3.50 -9.21 8.41
CA ARG A 63 -2.98 -8.17 9.32
C ARG A 63 -2.74 -6.84 8.61
N TYR A 64 -2.12 -6.89 7.43
CA TYR A 64 -1.85 -5.69 6.65
C TYR A 64 -3.14 -4.97 6.22
N LEU A 65 -4.11 -5.70 5.66
CA LEU A 65 -5.36 -5.13 5.17
C LEU A 65 -6.22 -4.59 6.32
N GLU A 66 -6.25 -5.27 7.46
CA GLU A 66 -6.93 -4.81 8.67
C GLU A 66 -6.34 -3.48 9.18
N ALA A 67 -5.01 -3.39 9.25
CA ALA A 67 -4.33 -2.15 9.65
C ALA A 67 -4.59 -0.98 8.69
N VAL A 68 -4.60 -1.24 7.37
CA VAL A 68 -4.96 -0.24 6.36
C VAL A 68 -6.41 0.22 6.54
N ALA A 69 -7.35 -0.71 6.77
CA ALA A 69 -8.75 -0.40 6.98
C ALA A 69 -9.01 0.39 8.27
N GLU A 70 -8.32 0.04 9.36
CA GLU A 70 -8.38 0.79 10.62
C GLU A 70 -7.84 2.22 10.45
N HIS A 71 -6.69 2.37 9.79
CA HIS A 71 -6.13 3.69 9.53
C HIS A 71 -7.06 4.55 8.67
N LEU A 72 -7.66 3.98 7.62
CA LEU A 72 -8.63 4.68 6.79
C LEU A 72 -9.85 5.12 7.60
N ARG A 73 -10.40 4.26 8.48
CA ARG A 73 -11.54 4.63 9.35
C ARG A 73 -11.21 5.79 10.27
N ARG A 74 -9.98 5.86 10.80
CA ARG A 74 -9.53 6.99 11.61
C ARG A 74 -9.52 8.29 10.80
N ILE A 75 -8.95 8.27 9.60
CA ILE A 75 -8.92 9.44 8.71
C ILE A 75 -10.35 9.89 8.35
N LEU A 76 -11.25 8.94 8.03
CA LEU A 76 -12.65 9.27 7.75
C LEU A 76 -13.32 9.95 8.96
N GLY A 77 -13.09 9.43 10.18
CA GLY A 77 -13.61 10.04 11.40
C GLY A 77 -13.07 11.45 11.66
N GLU A 78 -11.77 11.68 11.40
CA GLU A 78 -11.14 13.01 11.48
C GLU A 78 -11.78 14.01 10.48
N LEU A 79 -12.27 13.53 9.34
CA LEU A 79 -12.97 14.31 8.32
C LEU A 79 -14.51 14.36 8.52
N GLY A 80 -15.05 13.73 9.56
CA GLY A 80 -16.49 13.66 9.81
C GLY A 80 -17.28 12.76 8.86
N LEU A 81 -16.61 11.85 8.14
CA LEU A 81 -17.21 10.93 7.17
C LEU A 81 -17.39 9.53 7.77
N SER A 82 -18.44 8.81 7.35
CA SER A 82 -18.72 7.45 7.84
C SER A 82 -18.29 6.35 6.86
N HIS A 83 -18.33 6.62 5.55
CA HIS A 83 -18.05 5.64 4.50
C HIS A 83 -17.02 6.15 3.49
N PRO A 84 -16.11 5.30 3.00
CA PRO A 84 -15.12 5.69 1.98
C PRO A 84 -15.72 6.30 0.71
N ARG A 85 -16.94 5.91 0.33
CA ARG A 85 -17.64 6.45 -0.85
C ARG A 85 -17.88 7.97 -0.73
N GLU A 86 -18.07 8.48 0.48
CA GLU A 86 -18.29 9.92 0.73
C GLU A 86 -17.04 10.75 0.44
N LEU A 87 -15.85 10.14 0.51
CA LEU A 87 -14.57 10.80 0.24
C LEU A 87 -14.26 10.90 -1.27
N VAL A 88 -14.83 10.00 -2.09
CA VAL A 88 -14.49 9.92 -3.52
C VAL A 88 -14.87 11.21 -4.24
N GLY A 89 -13.87 11.88 -4.82
CA GLY A 89 -14.04 13.12 -5.57
C GLY A 89 -14.13 14.39 -4.72
N ARG A 90 -13.99 14.31 -3.39
CA ARG A 90 -13.97 15.49 -2.49
C ARG A 90 -12.62 16.22 -2.54
N VAL A 91 -12.32 16.84 -3.68
CA VAL A 91 -11.11 17.67 -3.86
C VAL A 91 -11.10 18.90 -2.96
N ASP A 92 -12.27 19.35 -2.52
CA ASP A 92 -12.47 20.41 -1.54
C ASP A 92 -11.88 20.09 -0.15
N LEU A 93 -11.62 18.81 0.14
CA LEU A 93 -10.93 18.38 1.37
C LEU A 93 -9.39 18.36 1.24
N LEU A 94 -8.86 18.79 0.09
CA LEU A 94 -7.43 18.82 -0.19
C LEU A 94 -6.95 20.26 -0.44
N GLU A 95 -5.79 20.58 0.10
CA GLU A 95 -5.11 21.85 -0.19
C GLU A 95 -3.63 21.61 -0.52
N GLN A 96 -3.08 22.42 -1.41
CA GLN A 96 -1.65 22.42 -1.65
C GLN A 96 -0.92 23.23 -0.57
N ILE A 97 -0.07 22.55 0.21
CA ILE A 97 0.75 23.19 1.24
C ILE A 97 2.08 23.69 0.65
N ARG A 98 2.51 24.89 1.04
CA ARG A 98 3.85 25.42 0.75
C ARG A 98 4.86 24.89 1.76
N THR A 99 5.93 24.29 1.26
CA THR A 99 6.93 23.57 2.07
C THR A 99 8.07 24.46 2.56
N GLY A 100 8.20 25.69 2.04
CA GLY A 100 9.32 26.60 2.29
C GLY A 100 10.58 26.24 1.50
N LYS A 101 10.52 25.25 0.61
CA LYS A 101 11.63 24.78 -0.21
C LYS A 101 11.35 25.13 -1.67
N ALA A 102 12.12 26.08 -2.21
CA ALA A 102 11.95 26.62 -3.56
C ALA A 102 11.82 25.54 -4.66
N ARG A 103 12.50 24.40 -4.55
CA ARG A 103 12.36 23.32 -5.56
C ARG A 103 10.93 22.76 -5.60
N TRP A 104 10.34 22.46 -4.45
CA TRP A 104 9.04 21.81 -4.33
C TRP A 104 7.90 22.81 -4.50
N ASP A 105 8.10 24.03 -4.01
CA ASP A 105 7.09 25.10 -4.09
C ASP A 105 6.92 25.64 -5.52
N ARG A 106 7.73 25.19 -6.49
CA ARG A 106 7.52 25.43 -7.92
C ARG A 106 6.45 24.55 -8.55
N LEU A 107 6.03 23.47 -7.88
CA LEU A 107 4.94 22.64 -8.39
C LEU A 107 3.63 23.41 -8.26
N ASP A 108 2.84 23.38 -9.33
CA ASP A 108 1.46 23.85 -9.34
C ASP A 108 0.56 22.61 -9.43
N LEU A 109 -0.25 22.39 -8.39
CA LEU A 109 -1.20 21.27 -8.32
C LEU A 109 -2.63 21.71 -8.63
N ALA A 110 -2.85 22.94 -9.09
CA ALA A 110 -4.19 23.49 -9.33
C ALA A 110 -5.05 22.56 -10.20
N GLU A 111 -4.51 21.99 -11.27
CA GLU A 111 -5.24 21.06 -12.15
C GLU A 111 -5.76 19.80 -11.44
N LEU A 112 -5.07 19.34 -10.38
CA LEU A 112 -5.51 18.18 -9.58
C LEU A 112 -6.58 18.53 -8.54
N LEU A 113 -6.74 19.81 -8.23
CA LEU A 113 -7.65 20.33 -7.21
C LEU A 113 -8.92 20.95 -7.80
N ILE A 114 -9.13 20.88 -9.11
CA ILE A 114 -10.34 21.38 -9.76
C ILE A 114 -11.53 20.48 -9.38
N ASP A 115 -12.59 21.09 -8.82
CA ASP A 115 -13.88 20.43 -8.70
C ASP A 115 -14.70 20.63 -9.98
N VAL A 116 -14.75 19.60 -10.81
CA VAL A 116 -15.52 19.62 -12.07
C VAL A 116 -17.04 19.61 -11.86
N ARG A 117 -17.51 19.42 -10.63
CA ARG A 117 -18.94 19.46 -10.27
C ARG A 117 -19.40 20.88 -9.97
N GLU A 118 -18.48 21.77 -9.60
CA GLU A 118 -18.78 23.18 -9.44
C GLU A 118 -18.79 23.85 -10.81
N ASP A 119 -19.90 24.51 -11.15
CA ASP A 119 -20.01 25.33 -12.35
C ASP A 119 -19.14 26.59 -12.17
N PRO A 120 -18.05 26.78 -12.96
CA PRO A 120 -17.19 27.95 -12.84
C PRO A 120 -17.90 29.28 -13.11
N SER A 121 -19.11 29.25 -13.67
CA SER A 121 -19.94 30.42 -13.94
C SER A 121 -20.89 30.81 -12.81
N GLN A 122 -20.97 30.03 -11.73
CA GLN A 122 -21.76 30.36 -10.54
C GLN A 122 -20.86 30.75 -9.37
N PRO A 123 -21.16 31.84 -8.64
CA PRO A 123 -20.37 32.21 -7.47
C PRO A 123 -20.53 31.16 -6.37
N ALA A 124 -19.42 30.86 -5.68
CA ALA A 124 -19.40 29.94 -4.53
C ALA A 124 -20.50 30.32 -3.53
N ALA A 125 -21.39 29.38 -3.23
CA ALA A 125 -22.38 29.55 -2.18
C ALA A 125 -21.63 29.65 -0.84
N GLY A 126 -21.79 30.79 -0.17
CA GLY A 126 -21.07 31.15 1.05
C GLY A 126 -21.46 30.39 2.30
#